data_AF-A0A2G9T415-F1
#
_entry.id   AF-A0A2G9T415-F1
#
_cell.length_a   1.000
_cell.length_b   1.000
_cell.length_c   1.000
_cell.angle_alpha   90.00
_cell.angle_beta   90.00
_cell.angle_gamma   90.00
#
_symmetry.space_group_name_H-M   'P 1'
#
loop_
_entity.id
_entity.type
_entity.pdbx_description
1 polymer ?
#
loop_
_entity_poly.entity_id
_entity_poly.type
_entity_poly.pdbx_seq_one_letter_code
_entity_poly.pdbx_strand_id
1 'polypeptide(L)'
;VTVKKDEAQEMNPPKFDKTEDMANLTFLNEASVLANLKDRYKDMMIYTYSGLFCVVINPYKRLPIYTESVIKFYMGKRRNEMPPHLFATSDEAYRNMVQDRENQSMLITGESGAGKTENTKKVIAYFAIVGATQQAAEKRGEGVKGVSEPKKASGKGGTLEEQIVQTNPVLEAFGNAKTVRNNNSSRFEALKLTHDLKYYHFCSQAELTIDGVDDKEEMALTQEAFDVMGFEDEEVLDLYKSCAAIMHMGEMKFKQRPREEQAEPDGDEDAQNVAHCLGVSAEELLKSLTKPRVRVGTEWVNKGQNLEQ
;
A
#
# COMPACT_ATOMS: atom_id res chain seq x y z
N VAL A 1 2.94 -46.70 16.67
CA VAL A 1 2.00 -46.46 15.55
C VAL A 1 2.51 -47.24 14.36
N THR A 2 1.65 -47.97 13.65
CA THR A 2 2.01 -48.72 12.42
C THR A 2 1.52 -47.91 11.23
N VAL A 3 2.41 -47.60 10.27
CA VAL A 3 2.10 -46.79 9.07
C VAL A 3 2.46 -47.57 7.81
N LYS A 4 1.86 -47.19 6.66
CA LYS A 4 2.20 -47.82 5.38
C LYS A 4 3.59 -47.39 4.94
N LYS A 5 4.29 -48.23 4.17
CA LYS A 5 5.64 -47.92 3.65
C LYS A 5 5.64 -46.63 2.82
N ASP A 6 4.58 -46.39 2.07
CA ASP A 6 4.45 -45.25 1.16
C ASP A 6 4.19 -43.92 1.92
N GLU A 7 3.76 -44.01 3.19
CA GLU A 7 3.58 -42.87 4.09
C GLU A 7 4.89 -42.52 4.82
N ALA A 8 5.91 -43.40 4.78
CA ALA A 8 7.20 -43.17 5.38
C ALA A 8 8.16 -42.47 4.40
N GLN A 9 8.54 -41.24 4.71
CA GLN A 9 9.48 -40.45 3.91
C GLN A 9 10.89 -40.52 4.50
N GLU A 10 11.91 -40.48 3.64
CA GLU A 10 13.31 -40.51 4.05
C GLU A 10 13.72 -39.20 4.75
N MET A 11 14.46 -39.32 5.85
CA MET A 11 14.95 -38.17 6.59
C MET A 11 16.32 -37.76 6.07
N ASN A 12 16.50 -36.47 5.77
CA ASN A 12 17.81 -35.94 5.42
C ASN A 12 18.78 -36.02 6.62
N PRO A 13 20.07 -36.26 6.38
CA PRO A 13 21.08 -36.22 7.45
C PRO A 13 21.12 -34.86 8.17
N PRO A 14 21.46 -34.80 9.48
CA PRO A 14 21.47 -33.55 10.27
C PRO A 14 22.38 -32.43 9.74
N LYS A 15 23.33 -32.75 8.85
CA LYS A 15 24.17 -31.74 8.18
C LYS A 15 23.36 -30.76 7.31
N PHE A 16 22.13 -31.12 6.96
CA PHE A 16 21.21 -30.29 6.16
C PHE A 16 20.23 -29.48 7.03
N ASP A 17 20.36 -29.53 8.35
CA ASP A 17 19.52 -28.76 9.26
C ASP A 17 19.64 -27.27 8.94
N LYS A 18 18.48 -26.63 8.75
CA LYS A 18 18.37 -25.20 8.41
C LYS A 18 19.14 -24.82 7.14
N THR A 19 19.25 -25.71 6.15
CA THR A 19 19.89 -25.41 4.87
C THR A 19 19.31 -24.14 4.24
N GLU A 20 20.20 -23.32 3.68
CA GLU A 20 19.84 -22.06 3.03
C GLU A 20 19.17 -22.27 1.67
N ASP A 21 19.54 -23.36 0.97
CA ASP A 21 18.93 -23.76 -0.29
C ASP A 21 18.42 -25.19 -0.19
N MET A 22 17.11 -25.36 -0.39
CA MET A 22 16.44 -26.65 -0.33
C MET A 22 16.74 -27.52 -1.55
N ALA A 23 17.25 -26.96 -2.64
CA ALA A 23 17.73 -27.74 -3.79
C ALA A 23 18.96 -28.61 -3.46
N ASN A 24 19.66 -28.31 -2.36
CA ASN A 24 20.81 -29.08 -1.90
C ASN A 24 20.42 -30.29 -1.04
N LEU A 25 19.14 -30.47 -0.70
CA LEU A 25 18.68 -31.63 0.07
C LEU A 25 18.92 -32.92 -0.72
N THR A 26 19.37 -33.97 -0.03
CA THR A 26 19.59 -35.28 -0.67
C THR A 26 18.26 -35.95 -0.98
N PHE A 27 17.33 -35.92 -0.03
CA PHE A 27 15.98 -36.44 -0.18
C PHE A 27 15.01 -35.26 -0.28
N LEU A 28 14.57 -34.93 -1.50
CA LEU A 28 13.62 -33.86 -1.73
C LEU A 28 12.18 -34.40 -1.60
N ASN A 29 11.67 -34.40 -0.38
CA ASN A 29 10.30 -34.79 -0.05
C ASN A 29 9.57 -33.69 0.73
N GLU A 30 8.25 -33.78 0.75
CA GLU A 30 7.38 -32.79 1.40
C GLU A 30 7.73 -32.60 2.88
N ALA A 31 7.98 -33.69 3.61
CA ALA A 31 8.33 -33.64 5.03
C ALA A 31 9.65 -32.89 5.26
N SER A 32 10.65 -33.07 4.39
CA SER A 32 11.96 -32.41 4.51
C SER A 32 11.88 -30.92 4.22
N VAL A 33 11.14 -30.52 3.19
CA VAL A 33 10.89 -29.11 2.88
C VAL A 33 10.15 -28.44 4.05
N LEU A 34 9.06 -29.06 4.52
CA LEU A 34 8.28 -28.55 5.65
C LEU A 34 9.11 -28.46 6.93
N ALA A 35 9.92 -29.48 7.25
CA ALA A 35 10.77 -29.49 8.43
C ALA A 35 11.81 -28.36 8.38
N ASN A 36 12.51 -28.20 7.25
CA ASN A 36 13.52 -27.17 7.09
C ASN A 36 12.91 -25.76 7.22
N LEU A 37 11.80 -25.50 6.52
CA LEU A 37 11.09 -24.23 6.59
C LEU A 37 10.59 -23.94 8.02
N LYS A 38 10.03 -24.94 8.70
CA LYS A 38 9.55 -24.82 10.08
C LYS A 38 10.69 -24.50 11.04
N ASP A 39 11.82 -25.17 10.94
CA ASP A 39 12.94 -24.96 11.86
C ASP A 39 13.68 -23.65 11.59
N ARG A 40 13.78 -23.21 10.33
CA ARG A 40 14.26 -21.87 9.99
C ARG A 40 13.32 -20.78 10.50
N TYR A 41 12.01 -20.98 10.35
CA TYR A 41 11.00 -20.04 10.84
C TYR A 41 11.01 -19.89 12.37
N LYS A 42 11.23 -20.97 13.14
CA LYS A 42 11.39 -20.89 14.60
C LYS A 42 12.52 -19.97 15.03
N ASP A 43 13.58 -19.90 14.23
CA ASP A 43 14.73 -19.03 14.44
C ASP A 43 14.58 -17.65 13.78
N MET A 44 13.39 -17.33 13.24
CA MET A 44 13.09 -16.10 12.50
C MET A 44 13.91 -15.91 11.21
N MET A 45 14.42 -17.00 10.64
CA MET A 45 15.01 -17.01 9.30
C MET A 45 13.91 -17.21 8.26
N ILE A 46 13.28 -16.12 7.85
CA ILE A 46 12.07 -16.16 7.00
C ILE A 46 12.33 -16.39 5.51
N TYR A 47 13.57 -16.13 5.05
CA TYR A 47 13.97 -16.33 3.65
C TYR A 47 14.75 -17.64 3.52
N THR A 48 14.36 -18.45 2.53
CA THR A 48 15.03 -19.71 2.18
C THR A 48 15.01 -19.89 0.67
N TYR A 49 16.15 -20.24 0.07
CA TYR A 49 16.21 -20.55 -1.35
C TYR A 49 15.61 -21.92 -1.66
N SER A 50 15.07 -22.04 -2.87
CA SER A 50 14.57 -23.27 -3.46
C SER A 50 14.98 -23.30 -4.93
N GLY A 51 16.26 -23.63 -5.18
CA GLY A 51 16.80 -23.68 -6.54
C GLY A 51 16.85 -22.29 -7.19
N LEU A 52 15.92 -21.97 -8.09
CA LEU A 52 15.86 -20.65 -8.73
C LEU A 52 14.96 -19.65 -7.98
N PHE A 53 14.17 -20.12 -7.02
CA PHE A 53 13.18 -19.31 -6.31
C PHE A 53 13.62 -19.01 -4.88
N CYS A 54 12.96 -18.02 -4.27
CA CYS A 54 13.09 -17.72 -2.85
C CYS A 54 11.73 -17.89 -2.19
N VAL A 55 11.66 -18.76 -1.18
CA VAL A 55 10.48 -18.97 -0.34
C VAL A 55 10.58 -18.03 0.85
N VAL A 56 9.47 -17.34 1.13
CA VAL A 56 9.36 -16.37 2.21
C VAL A 56 8.16 -16.73 3.09
N ILE A 57 8.36 -16.78 4.40
CA ILE A 57 7.28 -17.01 5.36
C ILE A 57 7.05 -15.74 6.15
N ASN A 58 5.82 -15.22 6.13
CA ASN A 58 5.47 -14.00 6.85
C ASN A 58 5.67 -14.18 8.38
N PRO A 59 6.57 -13.42 9.03
CA PRO A 59 6.82 -13.55 10.47
C PRO A 59 5.74 -12.92 11.35
N TYR A 60 4.83 -12.12 10.79
CA TYR A 60 3.88 -11.26 11.51
C TYR A 60 4.54 -10.40 12.60
N LYS A 61 5.84 -10.12 12.43
CA LYS A 61 6.68 -9.36 13.36
C LYS A 61 7.66 -8.51 12.57
N ARG A 62 7.98 -7.33 13.08
CA ARG A 62 9.02 -6.48 12.50
C ARG A 62 10.39 -7.08 12.80
N LEU A 63 11.15 -7.37 11.74
CA LEU A 63 12.53 -7.86 11.83
C LEU A 63 13.50 -6.76 11.39
N PRO A 64 14.67 -6.60 12.03
CA PRO A 64 15.65 -5.57 11.70
C PRO A 64 16.50 -5.94 10.47
N ILE A 65 15.89 -6.49 9.42
CA ILE A 65 16.56 -7.01 8.21
C ILE A 65 16.38 -6.11 6.98
N TYR A 66 15.54 -5.06 7.09
CA TYR A 66 15.22 -4.15 5.99
C TYR A 66 15.85 -2.76 6.14
N THR A 67 17.00 -2.67 6.81
CA THR A 67 17.69 -1.40 7.02
C THR A 67 18.63 -1.08 5.86
N GLU A 68 18.98 0.20 5.69
CA GLU A 68 19.96 0.63 4.68
C GLU A 68 21.33 -0.05 4.85
N SER A 69 21.73 -0.33 6.09
CA SER A 69 22.97 -1.07 6.36
C SER A 69 22.94 -2.45 5.72
N VAL A 70 21.82 -3.16 5.82
CA VAL A 70 21.65 -4.48 5.20
C VAL A 70 21.66 -4.37 3.67
N ILE A 71 20.99 -3.36 3.10
CA ILE A 71 21.02 -3.09 1.65
C ILE A 71 22.46 -2.97 1.15
N LYS A 72 23.31 -2.21 1.84
CA LYS A 72 24.74 -2.06 1.51
C LYS A 72 25.52 -3.36 1.62
N PHE A 73 25.16 -4.28 2.52
CA PHE A 73 25.79 -5.59 2.62
C PHE A 73 25.46 -6.50 1.43
N TYR A 74 24.24 -6.42 0.88
CA TYR A 74 23.81 -7.25 -0.24
C TYR A 74 24.19 -6.70 -1.61
N MET A 75 24.43 -5.39 -1.71
CA MET A 75 24.75 -4.72 -2.97
C MET A 75 26.02 -5.27 -3.61
N GLY A 76 25.90 -5.75 -4.86
CA GLY A 76 27.00 -6.31 -5.65
C GLY A 76 27.55 -7.64 -5.14
N LYS A 77 26.86 -8.32 -4.21
CA LYS A 77 27.26 -9.63 -3.69
C LYS A 77 26.63 -10.75 -4.50
N ARG A 78 27.39 -11.83 -4.70
CA ARG A 78 26.85 -13.04 -5.33
C ARG A 78 25.93 -13.77 -4.37
N ARG A 79 24.98 -14.53 -4.92
CA ARG A 79 23.99 -15.28 -4.15
C ARG A 79 24.58 -16.24 -3.10
N ASN A 80 25.76 -16.80 -3.36
CA ASN A 80 26.42 -17.74 -2.42
C ASN A 80 27.30 -17.03 -1.36
N GLU A 81 27.46 -15.71 -1.46
CA GLU A 81 28.28 -14.93 -0.52
C GLU A 81 27.47 -14.39 0.66
N MET A 82 26.15 -14.34 0.52
CA MET A 82 25.23 -13.80 1.49
C MET A 82 24.09 -14.79 1.73
N PRO A 83 23.52 -14.84 2.95
CA PRO A 83 22.41 -15.74 3.24
C PRO A 83 21.16 -15.36 2.42
N PRO A 84 20.15 -16.26 2.33
CA PRO A 84 18.95 -15.99 1.56
C PRO A 84 18.25 -14.72 2.02
N HIS A 85 17.98 -13.83 1.07
CA HIS A 85 17.28 -12.58 1.33
C HIS A 85 16.64 -12.03 0.06
N LEU A 86 15.58 -11.23 0.22
CA LEU A 86 14.92 -10.54 -0.88
C LEU A 86 15.86 -9.61 -1.67
N PHE A 87 16.76 -8.93 -0.94
CA PHE A 87 17.76 -8.03 -1.52
C PHE A 87 18.77 -8.77 -2.39
N ALA A 88 19.14 -10.02 -2.05
CA ALA A 88 20.02 -10.83 -2.89
C ALA A 88 19.35 -11.16 -4.23
N THR A 89 18.07 -11.55 -4.23
CA THR A 89 17.30 -11.80 -5.46
C THR A 89 17.13 -10.53 -6.29
N SER A 90 16.94 -9.38 -5.63
CA SER A 90 16.81 -8.08 -6.30
C SER A 90 18.13 -7.64 -6.94
N ASP A 91 19.25 -7.79 -6.23
CA ASP A 91 20.60 -7.49 -6.74
C ASP A 91 20.99 -8.43 -7.89
N GLU A 92 20.64 -9.71 -7.81
CA GLU A 92 20.85 -10.69 -8.87
C GLU A 92 20.08 -10.30 -10.14
N ALA A 93 18.80 -9.93 -10.02
CA ALA A 93 18.03 -9.41 -11.15
C ALA A 93 18.67 -8.15 -11.75
N TYR A 94 19.10 -7.21 -10.91
CA TYR A 94 19.78 -6.00 -11.38
C TYR A 94 21.09 -6.31 -12.13
N ARG A 95 21.92 -7.20 -11.59
CA ARG A 95 23.17 -7.61 -12.24
C ARG A 95 22.93 -8.30 -13.57
N ASN A 96 21.97 -9.21 -13.65
CA ASN A 96 21.60 -9.89 -14.89
C ASN A 96 21.08 -8.88 -15.92
N MET A 97 20.28 -7.90 -15.51
CA MET A 97 19.82 -6.82 -16.39
C MET A 97 20.98 -6.04 -17.03
N VAL A 98 21.99 -5.67 -16.23
CA VAL A 98 23.15 -4.89 -16.72
C VAL A 98 24.08 -5.75 -17.58
N GLN A 99 24.31 -7.00 -17.17
CA GLN A 99 25.23 -7.91 -17.84
C GLN A 99 24.66 -8.43 -19.16
N ASP A 100 23.43 -8.93 -19.14
CA ASP A 100 22.78 -9.57 -20.27
C ASP A 100 22.10 -8.55 -21.19
N ARG A 101 21.89 -7.31 -20.70
CA ARG A 101 21.19 -6.22 -21.38
C ARG A 101 19.75 -6.56 -21.75
N GLU A 102 19.10 -7.37 -20.92
CA GLU A 102 17.69 -7.76 -21.06
C GLU A 102 16.86 -7.26 -19.88
N ASN A 103 15.64 -6.84 -20.17
CA ASN A 103 14.68 -6.40 -19.15
C ASN A 103 14.33 -7.57 -18.21
N GLN A 104 14.27 -7.29 -16.92
CA GLN A 104 13.99 -8.30 -15.90
C GLN A 104 12.60 -8.11 -15.30
N SER A 105 12.00 -9.20 -14.85
CA SER A 105 10.72 -9.19 -14.12
C SER A 105 10.85 -10.00 -12.84
N MET A 106 10.38 -9.44 -11.72
CA MET A 106 10.24 -10.17 -10.45
C MET A 106 8.78 -10.44 -10.17
N LEU A 107 8.42 -11.72 -9.97
CA LEU A 107 7.06 -12.15 -9.65
C LEU A 107 6.99 -12.58 -8.18
N ILE A 108 6.13 -11.92 -7.40
CA ILE A 108 5.87 -12.26 -5.99
C ILE A 108 4.49 -12.92 -5.90
N THR A 109 4.47 -14.22 -5.60
CA THR A 109 3.24 -15.04 -5.52
C THR A 109 2.94 -15.45 -4.09
N GLY A 110 1.68 -15.84 -3.84
CA GLY A 110 1.21 -16.31 -2.54
C GLY A 110 -0.28 -16.01 -2.34
N GLU A 111 -0.87 -16.64 -1.32
CA GLU A 111 -2.28 -16.40 -0.94
C GLU A 111 -2.48 -14.99 -0.36
N SER A 112 -3.74 -14.63 -0.09
CA SER A 112 -4.05 -13.38 0.63
C SER A 112 -3.39 -13.38 2.02
N GLY A 113 -2.80 -12.25 2.43
CA GLY A 113 -2.07 -12.15 3.71
C GLY A 113 -0.65 -12.73 3.73
N ALA A 114 -0.17 -13.34 2.64
CA ALA A 114 1.18 -13.91 2.57
C ALA A 114 2.33 -12.87 2.65
N GLY A 115 2.02 -11.56 2.59
CA GLY A 115 3.03 -10.49 2.64
C GLY A 115 3.57 -10.08 1.26
N LYS A 116 2.81 -10.30 0.18
CA LYS A 116 3.21 -9.93 -1.19
C LYS A 116 3.53 -8.44 -1.31
N THR A 117 2.58 -7.57 -0.93
CA THR A 117 2.70 -6.12 -1.00
C THR A 117 3.90 -5.60 -0.22
N GLU A 118 4.12 -6.10 1.00
CA GLU A 118 5.26 -5.71 1.83
C GLU A 118 6.60 -6.06 1.16
N ASN A 119 6.74 -7.27 0.61
CA ASN A 119 7.95 -7.62 -0.13
C ASN A 119 8.13 -6.72 -1.36
N THR A 120 7.07 -6.42 -2.11
CA THR A 120 7.15 -5.49 -3.25
C THR A 120 7.68 -4.11 -2.83
N LYS A 121 7.18 -3.55 -1.73
CA LYS A 121 7.69 -2.28 -1.17
C LYS A 121 9.19 -2.35 -0.89
N LYS A 122 9.66 -3.45 -0.29
CA LYS A 122 11.08 -3.63 0.04
C LYS A 122 11.96 -3.78 -1.20
N VAL A 123 11.47 -4.44 -2.25
CA VAL A 123 12.17 -4.50 -3.55
C VAL A 123 12.28 -3.11 -4.18
N ILE A 124 11.20 -2.34 -4.18
CA ILE A 124 11.19 -0.97 -4.72
C ILE A 124 12.19 -0.09 -3.95
N ALA A 125 12.16 -0.13 -2.62
CA ALA A 125 13.10 0.60 -1.77
C ALA A 125 14.56 0.19 -2.02
N TYR A 126 14.81 -1.10 -2.27
CA TYR A 126 16.14 -1.59 -2.64
C TYR A 126 16.63 -0.97 -3.96
N PHE A 127 15.83 -1.02 -5.02
CA PHE A 127 16.20 -0.46 -6.32
C PHE A 127 16.34 1.06 -6.29
N ALA A 128 15.51 1.76 -5.52
CA ALA A 128 15.63 3.20 -5.30
C ALA A 128 17.04 3.55 -4.76
N ILE A 129 17.51 2.83 -3.74
CA ILE A 129 18.83 3.07 -3.14
C ILE A 129 19.98 2.65 -4.08
N VAL A 130 19.86 1.52 -4.79
CA VAL A 130 20.88 1.09 -5.76
C VAL A 130 21.00 2.11 -6.90
N GLY A 131 19.88 2.55 -7.47
CA GLY A 131 19.83 3.56 -8.54
C GLY A 131 20.42 4.90 -8.09
N ALA A 132 20.04 5.39 -6.91
CA ALA A 132 20.63 6.60 -6.33
C ALA A 132 22.15 6.48 -6.13
N THR A 133 22.62 5.32 -5.66
CA THR A 133 24.06 5.07 -5.43
C THR A 133 24.85 5.12 -6.74
N GLN A 134 24.30 4.59 -7.82
CA GLN A 134 24.94 4.60 -9.14
C GLN A 134 24.98 5.97 -9.78
N GLN A 135 23.86 6.71 -9.75
CA GLN A 135 23.85 8.09 -10.23
C GLN A 135 24.83 8.97 -9.46
N ALA A 136 24.94 8.75 -8.14
CA ALA A 136 25.94 9.43 -7.32
C ALA A 136 27.38 9.05 -7.72
N ALA A 137 27.63 7.78 -8.09
CA ALA A 137 28.93 7.33 -8.59
C ALA A 137 29.26 7.90 -9.97
N GLU A 138 28.30 7.98 -10.89
CA GLU A 138 28.48 8.57 -12.23
C GLU A 138 28.75 10.08 -12.18
N LYS A 139 28.09 10.80 -11.26
CA LYS A 139 28.33 12.22 -11.02
C LYS A 139 29.65 12.50 -10.29
N ARG A 140 30.26 11.48 -9.66
CA ARG A 140 31.50 11.56 -8.87
C ARG A 140 32.60 10.71 -9.53
N GLY A 141 33.16 11.20 -10.64
CA GLY A 141 34.34 10.60 -11.24
C GLY A 141 35.48 10.44 -10.23
N GLU A 142 35.95 9.19 -10.06
CA GLU A 142 37.13 8.71 -9.32
C GLU A 142 37.33 9.16 -7.85
N GLY A 143 37.27 8.18 -6.92
CA GLY A 143 38.12 8.15 -5.74
C GLY A 143 37.64 8.85 -4.45
N VAL A 144 37.50 8.01 -3.41
CA VAL A 144 37.61 8.28 -1.96
C VAL A 144 36.30 8.42 -1.14
N LYS A 145 36.33 7.60 -0.09
CA LYS A 145 35.46 7.39 1.08
C LYS A 145 34.74 8.63 1.62
N GLY A 146 33.43 8.47 1.79
CA GLY A 146 32.60 9.35 2.61
C GLY A 146 31.16 9.35 2.12
N VAL A 147 30.31 8.50 2.69
CA VAL A 147 28.86 8.64 2.53
C VAL A 147 28.46 9.87 3.35
N SER A 148 28.45 11.04 2.70
CA SER A 148 27.76 12.20 3.25
C SER A 148 26.27 11.86 3.31
N GLU A 149 25.68 11.97 4.50
CA GLU A 149 24.24 11.80 4.73
C GLU A 149 23.42 12.54 3.66
N PRO A 150 22.28 11.98 3.23
CA PRO A 150 21.39 12.68 2.33
C PRO A 150 20.93 13.95 3.05
N LYS A 151 21.25 15.11 2.46
CA LYS A 151 20.66 16.38 2.89
C LYS A 151 19.15 16.22 2.75
N LYS A 152 18.41 16.20 3.86
CA LYS A 152 16.96 16.39 3.86
C LYS A 152 16.69 17.64 3.01
N ALA A 153 16.10 17.45 1.84
CA ALA A 153 15.58 18.56 1.05
C ALA A 153 14.53 19.25 1.92
N SER A 154 14.83 20.45 2.40
CA SER A 154 13.93 21.23 3.26
C SER A 154 12.87 21.97 2.44
N GLY A 155 12.26 21.30 1.46
CA GLY A 155 11.24 21.83 0.56
C GLY A 155 10.42 20.71 -0.05
N LYS A 156 9.19 21.01 -0.47
CA LYS A 156 8.32 20.07 -1.19
C LYS A 156 9.01 19.55 -2.44
N GLY A 157 8.82 18.26 -2.73
CA GLY A 157 9.50 17.55 -3.81
C GLY A 157 10.83 16.93 -3.35
N GLY A 158 10.77 15.67 -2.94
CA GLY A 158 11.96 14.86 -2.70
C GLY A 158 12.63 14.39 -3.99
N THR A 159 13.71 13.64 -3.85
CA THR A 159 14.37 12.97 -4.98
C THR A 159 13.42 11.99 -5.68
N LEU A 160 13.64 11.67 -6.95
CA LEU A 160 12.80 10.72 -7.70
C LEU A 160 12.69 9.37 -6.96
N GLU A 161 13.79 8.95 -6.34
CA GLU A 161 13.87 7.72 -5.55
C GLU A 161 13.00 7.78 -4.29
N GLU A 162 13.00 8.92 -3.58
CA GLU A 162 12.13 9.16 -2.43
C GLU A 162 10.65 9.20 -2.86
N GLN A 163 10.33 9.84 -3.99
CA GLN A 163 8.97 9.88 -4.55
C GLN A 163 8.43 8.49 -4.88
N ILE A 164 9.26 7.62 -5.47
CA ILE A 164 8.89 6.24 -5.78
C ILE A 164 8.55 5.46 -4.51
N VAL A 165 9.33 5.61 -3.44
CA VAL A 165 9.08 4.91 -2.16
C VAL A 165 7.81 5.45 -1.49
N GLN A 166 7.61 6.77 -1.50
CA GLN A 166 6.47 7.44 -0.87
C GLN A 166 5.16 7.31 -1.64
N THR A 167 5.19 6.78 -2.87
CA THR A 167 3.96 6.49 -3.62
C THR A 167 3.10 5.41 -2.93
N ASN A 168 3.73 4.46 -2.23
CA ASN A 168 2.99 3.35 -1.60
C ASN A 168 2.08 3.82 -0.45
N PRO A 169 2.54 4.58 0.56
CA PRO A 169 1.65 5.13 1.60
C PRO A 169 0.42 5.86 1.03
N VAL A 170 0.59 6.68 -0.01
CA VAL A 170 -0.53 7.37 -0.66
C VAL A 170 -1.52 6.37 -1.26
N LEU A 171 -1.05 5.41 -2.06
CA LEU A 171 -1.91 4.39 -2.64
C LEU A 171 -2.61 3.52 -1.58
N GLU A 172 -1.96 3.27 -0.45
CA GLU A 172 -2.54 2.51 0.65
C GLU A 172 -3.59 3.31 1.41
N ALA A 173 -3.38 4.61 1.63
CA ALA A 173 -4.36 5.46 2.28
C ALA A 173 -5.69 5.52 1.50
N PHE A 174 -5.66 5.45 0.17
CA PHE A 174 -6.88 5.42 -0.66
C PHE A 174 -7.36 4.01 -1.04
N GLY A 175 -6.48 3.02 -1.02
CA GLY A 175 -6.74 1.66 -1.49
C GLY A 175 -7.01 0.63 -0.40
N ASN A 176 -6.49 0.83 0.81
CA ASN A 176 -6.66 -0.07 1.96
C ASN A 176 -7.61 0.55 2.98
N ALA A 177 -8.83 0.01 3.07
CA ALA A 177 -9.84 0.53 3.97
C ALA A 177 -9.73 -0.08 5.37
N LYS A 178 -9.45 0.77 6.37
CA LYS A 178 -10.12 0.89 7.69
C LYS A 178 -9.29 1.86 8.53
N THR A 179 -9.81 3.04 8.81
CA THR A 179 -9.06 4.10 9.52
C THR A 179 -10.01 4.94 10.37
N VAL A 180 -9.68 5.22 11.65
CA VAL A 180 -10.35 6.26 12.45
C VAL A 180 -9.43 7.04 13.41
N ARG A 181 -9.42 8.35 13.13
CA ARG A 181 -9.22 9.53 13.99
C ARG A 181 -7.83 10.17 14.06
N ASN A 182 -7.84 11.48 13.78
CA ASN A 182 -6.89 12.46 14.29
C ASN A 182 -7.67 13.71 14.77
N ASN A 183 -7.13 14.42 15.77
CA ASN A 183 -7.58 15.72 16.24
C ASN A 183 -6.79 16.85 15.55
N ASN A 184 -7.01 17.05 14.24
CA ASN A 184 -6.52 18.23 13.52
C ASN A 184 -7.70 19.15 13.19
N SER A 185 -8.29 19.75 14.24
CA SER A 185 -9.63 20.37 14.21
C SER A 185 -9.82 21.40 13.09
N SER A 186 -8.78 22.14 12.72
CA SER A 186 -8.83 23.15 11.67
C SER A 186 -9.16 22.59 10.28
N ARG A 187 -8.64 21.43 9.91
CA ARG A 187 -8.94 20.79 8.62
C ARG A 187 -10.32 20.14 8.61
N PHE A 188 -10.73 19.53 9.72
CA PHE A 188 -12.07 18.93 9.84
C PHE A 188 -13.17 19.99 9.78
N GLU A 189 -12.95 21.15 10.40
CA GLU A 189 -13.87 22.30 10.31
C GLU A 189 -13.98 22.86 8.87
N ALA A 190 -12.86 22.93 8.15
CA ALA A 190 -12.84 23.36 6.76
C ALA A 190 -13.61 22.40 5.82
N LEU A 191 -13.53 21.09 6.10
CA LEU A 191 -14.22 20.01 5.37
C LEU A 191 -15.64 19.74 5.87
N LYS A 192 -16.13 20.52 6.85
CA LYS A 192 -17.45 20.34 7.51
C LYS A 192 -17.64 18.96 8.16
N LEU A 193 -16.55 18.26 8.47
CA LEU A 193 -16.57 16.94 9.09
C LEU A 193 -16.64 17.07 10.62
N THR A 194 -17.71 17.66 11.14
CA THR A 194 -17.85 17.99 12.58
C THR A 194 -18.55 16.92 13.41
N HIS A 195 -19.26 15.98 12.77
CA HIS A 195 -19.92 14.88 13.45
C HIS A 195 -18.96 13.73 13.81
N ASP A 196 -19.37 12.92 14.80
CA ASP A 196 -18.69 11.65 15.09
C ASP A 196 -18.75 10.73 13.87
N LEU A 197 -17.75 9.86 13.69
CA LEU A 197 -17.70 9.03 12.49
C LEU A 197 -18.92 8.12 12.31
N LYS A 198 -19.57 7.73 13.41
CA LYS A 198 -20.83 6.95 13.37
C LYS A 198 -21.99 7.67 12.69
N TYR A 199 -21.87 8.98 12.50
CA TYR A 199 -22.82 9.75 11.71
C TYR A 199 -22.72 9.40 10.24
N TYR A 200 -21.52 9.21 9.68
CA TYR A 200 -21.32 8.95 8.25
C TYR A 200 -21.50 7.47 7.92
N HIS A 201 -22.70 7.12 7.46
CA HIS A 201 -23.17 5.79 7.15
C HIS A 201 -22.24 5.02 6.23
N PHE A 202 -21.73 5.64 5.15
CA PHE A 202 -20.81 4.98 4.22
C PHE A 202 -19.49 4.55 4.87
N CYS A 203 -19.04 5.25 5.92
CA CYS A 203 -17.81 4.93 6.64
C CYS A 203 -18.06 4.06 7.88
N SER A 204 -19.28 4.00 8.39
CA SER A 204 -19.61 3.35 9.66
C SER A 204 -20.38 2.04 9.53
N GLN A 205 -20.31 1.36 8.37
CA GLN A 205 -20.99 0.07 8.15
C GLN A 205 -20.35 -1.10 8.91
N ALA A 206 -19.13 -0.91 9.41
CA ALA A 206 -18.35 -1.94 10.08
C ALA A 206 -17.55 -1.35 11.25
N GLU A 207 -16.58 -2.11 11.73
CA GLU A 207 -15.73 -1.74 12.85
C GLU A 207 -14.86 -0.53 12.51
N LEU A 208 -14.78 0.40 13.46
CA LEU A 208 -14.17 1.71 13.30
C LEU A 208 -12.72 1.76 13.78
N THR A 209 -12.09 0.64 14.13
CA THR A 209 -10.70 0.63 14.60
C THR A 209 -9.98 -0.59 14.07
N ILE A 210 -8.71 -0.45 13.71
CA ILE A 210 -7.82 -1.60 13.45
C ILE A 210 -6.93 -1.79 14.67
N ASP A 211 -6.79 -3.04 15.11
CA ASP A 211 -5.82 -3.40 16.15
C ASP A 211 -4.39 -3.12 15.67
N GLY A 212 -3.63 -2.37 16.48
CA GLY A 212 -2.23 -2.03 16.20
C GLY A 212 -1.97 -0.94 15.16
N VAL A 213 -2.99 -0.20 14.71
CA VAL A 213 -2.84 0.96 13.80
C VAL A 213 -3.22 2.24 14.53
N ASP A 214 -2.37 3.27 14.40
CA ASP A 214 -2.65 4.64 14.86
C ASP A 214 -2.93 5.54 13.65
N ASP A 215 -4.19 5.85 13.41
CA ASP A 215 -4.63 6.65 12.27
C ASP A 215 -4.07 8.08 12.26
N LYS A 216 -3.68 8.61 13.42
CA LYS A 216 -3.00 9.91 13.49
C LYS A 216 -1.59 9.82 12.90
N GLU A 217 -0.87 8.74 13.22
CA GLU A 217 0.45 8.48 12.67
C GLU A 217 0.35 8.23 11.16
N GLU A 218 -0.59 7.38 10.72
CA GLU A 218 -0.81 7.08 9.30
C GLU A 218 -1.19 8.32 8.48
N MET A 219 -2.04 9.21 9.02
CA MET A 219 -2.37 10.48 8.36
C MET A 219 -1.15 11.40 8.23
N ALA A 220 -0.28 11.44 9.24
CA ALA A 220 0.95 12.22 9.18
C ALA A 220 1.94 11.66 8.14
N LEU A 221 2.11 10.35 8.10
CA LEU A 221 2.92 9.65 7.09
C LEU A 221 2.39 9.89 5.67
N THR A 222 1.06 9.88 5.50
CA THR A 222 0.42 10.16 4.21
C THR A 222 0.65 11.61 3.78
N GLN A 223 0.57 12.57 4.70
CA GLN A 223 0.86 13.98 4.39
C GLN A 223 2.33 14.19 4.03
N GLU A 224 3.26 13.56 4.76
CA GLU A 224 4.70 13.59 4.42
C GLU A 224 4.94 12.98 3.03
N ALA A 225 4.24 11.90 2.70
CA ALA A 225 4.32 11.27 1.39
C ALA A 225 3.85 12.22 0.26
N PHE A 226 2.73 12.93 0.44
CA PHE A 226 2.28 13.97 -0.49
C PHE A 226 3.32 15.08 -0.69
N ASP A 227 3.93 15.55 0.40
CA ASP A 227 4.97 16.60 0.35
C ASP A 227 6.21 16.13 -0.42
N VAL A 228 6.65 14.89 -0.21
CA VAL A 228 7.76 14.28 -0.93
C VAL A 228 7.42 14.10 -2.41
N MET A 229 6.22 13.65 -2.73
CA MET A 229 5.73 13.54 -4.11
C MET A 229 5.55 14.88 -4.81
N GLY A 230 5.57 15.99 -4.07
CA GLY A 230 5.51 17.35 -4.60
C GLY A 230 4.10 17.84 -4.87
N PHE A 231 3.09 17.29 -4.19
CA PHE A 231 1.73 17.82 -4.27
C PHE A 231 1.63 19.18 -3.57
N GLU A 232 0.93 20.11 -4.20
CA GLU A 232 0.64 21.40 -3.61
C GLU A 232 -0.43 21.28 -2.51
N ASP A 233 -0.42 22.20 -1.54
CA ASP A 233 -1.35 22.11 -0.40
C ASP A 233 -2.80 22.21 -0.84
N GLU A 234 -3.05 22.96 -1.92
CA GLU A 234 -4.36 23.10 -2.55
C GLU A 234 -4.80 21.79 -3.22
N GLU A 235 -3.90 21.09 -3.91
CA GLU A 235 -4.20 19.79 -4.55
C GLU A 235 -4.54 18.72 -3.51
N VAL A 236 -3.76 18.65 -2.44
CA VAL A 236 -4.03 17.74 -1.32
C VAL A 236 -5.36 18.08 -0.65
N LEU A 237 -5.65 19.38 -0.46
CA LEU A 237 -6.90 19.82 0.13
C LEU A 237 -8.10 19.49 -0.77
N ASP A 238 -8.01 19.66 -2.09
CA ASP A 238 -9.08 19.35 -3.04
C ASP A 238 -9.36 17.84 -3.10
N LEU A 239 -8.32 17.03 -2.95
CA LEU A 239 -8.47 15.59 -2.78
C LEU A 239 -9.24 15.26 -1.49
N TYR A 240 -8.92 15.92 -0.36
CA TYR A 240 -9.67 15.71 0.89
C TYR A 240 -11.10 16.25 0.82
N LYS A 241 -11.35 17.36 0.09
CA LYS A 241 -12.71 17.84 -0.18
C LYS A 241 -13.52 16.80 -0.96
N SER A 242 -12.91 16.12 -1.92
CA SER A 242 -13.56 15.06 -2.69
C SER A 242 -13.95 13.88 -1.80
N CYS A 243 -13.06 13.45 -0.89
CA CYS A 243 -13.38 12.41 0.09
C CYS A 243 -14.48 12.84 1.07
N ALA A 244 -14.40 14.06 1.61
CA ALA A 244 -15.41 14.60 2.52
C ALA A 244 -16.78 14.73 1.84
N ALA A 245 -16.82 15.13 0.57
CA ALA A 245 -18.05 15.19 -0.21
C ALA A 245 -18.72 13.81 -0.32
N ILE A 246 -17.95 12.74 -0.54
CA ILE A 246 -18.49 11.37 -0.58
C ILE A 246 -19.09 10.97 0.78
N MET A 247 -18.44 11.35 1.88
CA MET A 247 -18.96 11.09 3.22
C MET A 247 -20.28 11.80 3.47
N HIS A 248 -20.36 13.11 3.14
CA HIS A 248 -21.59 13.90 3.26
C HIS A 248 -22.70 13.43 2.30
N MET A 249 -22.35 12.97 1.09
CA MET A 249 -23.32 12.39 0.16
C MET A 249 -24.04 11.17 0.73
N GLY A 250 -23.36 10.37 1.56
CA GLY A 250 -23.97 9.22 2.24
C GLY A 250 -25.04 9.59 3.26
N GLU A 251 -25.05 10.85 3.75
CA GLU A 251 -26.00 11.36 4.73
C GLU A 251 -27.12 12.20 4.11
N MET A 252 -27.05 12.49 2.81
CA MET A 252 -28.12 13.20 2.12
C MET A 252 -29.43 12.41 2.18
N LYS A 253 -30.45 12.99 2.80
CA LYS A 253 -31.76 12.37 2.98
C LYS A 253 -32.77 12.90 1.98
N PHE A 254 -33.58 11.97 1.50
CA PHE A 254 -34.69 12.25 0.61
C PHE A 254 -35.93 11.58 1.14
N LYS A 255 -37.10 12.14 0.80
CA LYS A 255 -38.40 11.56 1.12
C LYS A 255 -39.31 11.61 -0.10
N GLN A 256 -40.31 10.75 -0.10
CA GLN A 256 -41.33 10.80 -1.13
C GLN A 256 -42.29 11.96 -0.88
N ARG A 257 -42.61 12.71 -1.94
CA ARG A 257 -43.60 13.79 -1.89
C ARG A 257 -44.99 13.26 -1.55
N PRO A 258 -45.76 13.93 -0.67
CA PRO A 258 -47.13 13.54 -0.40
C PRO A 258 -47.96 13.60 -1.69
N ARG A 259 -48.52 12.46 -2.12
CA ARG A 259 -49.39 12.29 -3.31
C ARG A 259 -48.67 12.30 -4.67
N GLU A 260 -47.33 12.29 -4.70
CA GLU A 260 -46.54 12.10 -5.93
C GLU A 260 -45.57 10.92 -5.74
N GLU A 261 -45.14 10.27 -6.83
CA GLU A 261 -44.09 9.25 -6.78
C GLU A 261 -42.66 9.85 -6.77
N GLN A 262 -42.54 11.18 -6.81
CA GLN A 262 -41.26 11.88 -6.89
C GLN A 262 -40.62 12.07 -5.51
N ALA A 263 -39.29 12.06 -5.49
CA ALA A 263 -38.49 12.42 -4.32
C ALA A 263 -38.40 13.94 -4.12
N GLU A 264 -38.24 14.35 -2.87
CA GLU A 264 -37.80 15.68 -2.46
C GLU A 264 -36.74 15.59 -1.36
N PRO A 265 -35.87 16.60 -1.21
CA PRO A 265 -34.89 16.63 -0.14
C PRO A 265 -35.56 16.62 1.24
N ASP A 266 -35.03 15.83 2.17
CA ASP A 266 -35.46 15.78 3.57
C ASP A 266 -34.40 16.42 4.47
N GLY A 267 -34.28 17.73 4.35
CA GLY A 267 -33.16 18.52 4.87
C GLY A 267 -32.13 18.81 3.78
N ASP A 268 -31.30 19.82 4.02
CA ASP A 268 -30.30 20.31 3.07
C ASP A 268 -28.92 20.52 3.69
N GLU A 269 -28.73 20.26 4.99
CA GLU A 269 -27.46 20.46 5.69
C GLU A 269 -26.31 19.69 5.04
N ASP A 270 -26.46 18.37 4.87
CA ASP A 270 -25.45 17.54 4.22
C ASP A 270 -25.25 17.93 2.74
N ALA A 271 -26.32 18.31 2.04
CA ALA A 271 -26.24 18.79 0.68
C ALA A 271 -25.46 20.12 0.56
N GLN A 272 -25.60 21.02 1.54
CA GLN A 272 -24.82 22.24 1.65
C GLN A 272 -23.35 21.92 1.93
N ASN A 273 -23.06 20.93 2.77
CA ASN A 273 -21.69 20.48 3.04
C ASN A 273 -21.04 19.86 1.80
N VAL A 274 -21.76 19.02 1.05
CA VAL A 274 -21.30 18.49 -0.26
C VAL A 274 -21.02 19.63 -1.24
N ALA A 275 -21.95 20.57 -1.36
CA ALA A 275 -21.85 21.70 -2.26
C ALA A 275 -20.65 22.61 -1.92
N HIS A 276 -20.40 22.85 -0.64
CA HIS A 276 -19.22 23.57 -0.14
C HIS A 276 -17.92 22.85 -0.50
N CYS A 277 -17.85 21.53 -0.36
CA CYS A 277 -16.67 20.75 -0.70
C CYS A 277 -16.40 20.71 -2.21
N LEU A 278 -17.44 20.60 -3.03
CA LEU A 278 -17.31 20.49 -4.50
C LEU A 278 -17.32 21.84 -5.23
N GLY A 279 -17.56 22.95 -4.53
CA GLY A 279 -17.64 24.29 -5.12
C GLY A 279 -18.85 24.47 -6.04
N VAL A 280 -19.98 23.82 -5.75
CA VAL A 280 -21.23 23.90 -6.53
C VAL A 280 -22.34 24.55 -5.72
N SER A 281 -23.46 24.90 -6.37
CA SER A 281 -24.66 25.36 -5.67
C SER A 281 -25.42 24.18 -5.06
N ALA A 282 -25.74 24.24 -3.77
CA ALA A 282 -26.54 23.22 -3.09
C ALA A 282 -27.95 23.09 -3.70
N GLU A 283 -28.55 24.21 -4.11
CA GLU A 283 -29.85 24.22 -4.77
C GLU A 283 -29.79 23.49 -6.12
N GLU A 284 -28.75 23.78 -6.92
CA GLU A 284 -28.58 23.13 -8.22
C GLU A 284 -28.22 21.65 -8.07
N LEU A 285 -27.44 21.27 -7.06
CA LEU A 285 -27.12 19.89 -6.73
C LEU A 285 -28.39 19.09 -6.40
N LEU A 286 -29.18 19.55 -5.43
CA LEU A 286 -30.42 18.90 -5.02
C LEU A 286 -31.45 18.83 -6.16
N LYS A 287 -31.56 19.90 -6.95
CA LYS A 287 -32.41 19.92 -8.15
C LYS A 287 -31.93 18.93 -9.20
N SER A 288 -30.63 18.80 -9.40
CA SER A 288 -30.06 17.88 -10.39
C SER A 288 -30.25 16.41 -9.99
N LEU A 289 -30.22 16.10 -8.69
CA LEU A 289 -30.50 14.75 -8.17
C LEU A 289 -31.98 14.39 -8.27
N THR A 290 -32.88 15.28 -7.82
CA THR A 290 -34.33 14.99 -7.78
C THR A 290 -35.01 15.19 -9.13
N LYS A 291 -34.51 16.10 -9.97
CA LYS A 291 -35.09 16.48 -11.27
C LYS A 291 -34.00 16.66 -12.34
N PRO A 292 -33.22 15.61 -12.66
CA PRO A 292 -32.19 15.69 -13.68
C PRO A 292 -32.75 16.11 -15.03
N ARG A 293 -31.98 16.95 -15.71
CA ARG A 293 -32.26 17.38 -17.07
C ARG A 293 -31.64 16.37 -18.04
N VAL A 294 -32.48 15.57 -18.70
CA VAL A 294 -32.07 14.47 -19.57
C VAL A 294 -32.40 14.81 -21.02
N ARG A 295 -31.53 14.39 -21.95
CA ARG A 295 -31.77 14.56 -23.39
C ARG A 295 -32.50 13.35 -23.95
N VAL A 296 -33.66 13.57 -24.57
CA VAL A 296 -34.45 12.54 -25.24
C VAL A 296 -34.57 12.94 -26.71
N GLY A 297 -33.83 12.25 -27.59
CA GLY A 297 -33.69 12.65 -28.99
C GLY A 297 -33.05 14.03 -29.14
N THR A 298 -33.79 14.97 -29.73
CA THR A 298 -33.34 16.36 -29.95
C THR A 298 -33.70 17.32 -28.81
N GLU A 299 -34.53 16.90 -27.86
CA GLU A 299 -35.09 17.78 -26.82
C GLU A 299 -34.50 17.48 -25.43
N TRP A 300 -34.53 18.49 -24.56
CA TRP A 300 -34.16 18.37 -23.15
C TRP A 300 -35.40 18.36 -22.29
N VAL A 301 -35.53 17.34 -21.44
CA VAL A 301 -36.69 17.14 -20.56
C VAL A 301 -36.20 17.01 -19.11
N ASN A 302 -36.92 17.62 -18.18
CA ASN A 302 -36.67 17.40 -16.75
C ASN A 302 -37.40 16.13 -16.32
N LYS A 303 -36.66 15.13 -15.89
CA LYS A 303 -37.21 13.87 -15.40
C LYS A 303 -37.20 13.89 -13.87
N GLY A 304 -38.35 13.81 -13.22
CA GLY A 304 -38.41 13.58 -11.77
C GLY A 304 -37.95 12.17 -11.42
N GLN A 305 -37.10 12.03 -10.41
CA GLN A 305 -36.72 10.74 -9.83
C GLN A 305 -37.68 10.36 -8.69
N ASN A 306 -37.87 9.07 -8.48
CA ASN A 306 -38.51 8.55 -7.28
C ASN A 306 -37.49 8.42 -6.12
N LEU A 307 -37.91 7.93 -4.95
CA LEU A 307 -37.05 7.85 -3.77
C LEU A 307 -35.95 6.76 -3.88
N GLU A 308 -36.19 5.70 -4.66
CA GLU A 308 -35.22 4.61 -4.83
C GLU A 308 -34.12 4.93 -5.85
N GLN A 309 -34.39 5.88 -6.75
CA GLN A 309 -33.51 6.37 -7.81
C GLN A 309 -32.58 7.47 -7.29
#